data_AF-A0A2D4KE11-F1
#
_entry.id   AF-A0A2D4KE11-F1
#
_cell.length_a   1.000
_cell.length_b   1.000
_cell.length_c   1.000
_cell.angle_alpha   90.00
_cell.angle_beta   90.00
_cell.angle_gamma   90.00
#
_symmetry.space_group_name_H-M   'P 1'
#
loop_
_entity.id
_entity.type
_entity.pdbx_description
1 polymer ?
#
loop_
_entity_poly.entity_id
_entity_poly.type
_entity_poly.pdbx_seq_one_letter_code
_entity_poly.pdbx_strand_id
1 'polypeptide(L)'
;MWWTCTEAKKYWTRIHMWLEKMIKKDLKPETFLLGILPESYNKELKYLIINVLRAARIVFAQNWKNEKIPMDVEIIKKIMECAEMSRLTMAIREQEEKDYY
;
A
#
# COMPACT_ATOMS: atom_id res chain seq x y z
N MET A 1 -12.91 -12.44 14.08
CA MET A 1 -12.77 -11.85 12.73
C MET A 1 -12.00 -10.52 12.85
N TRP A 2 -11.11 -10.19 11.92
CA TRP A 2 -10.26 -8.99 12.08
C TRP A 2 -11.06 -7.68 12.11
N TRP A 3 -12.23 -7.62 11.48
CA TRP A 3 -13.12 -6.43 11.49
C TRP A 3 -13.87 -6.21 12.80
N THR A 4 -13.83 -7.14 13.74
CA THR A 4 -14.34 -6.93 15.11
C THR A 4 -13.25 -6.46 16.07
N CYS A 5 -11.97 -6.49 15.66
CA CYS A 5 -10.83 -6.07 16.46
C CYS A 5 -10.63 -4.55 16.42
N THR A 6 -10.66 -3.91 17.58
CA THR A 6 -10.45 -2.45 17.72
C THR A 6 -9.07 -2.02 17.23
N GLU A 7 -8.02 -2.80 17.50
CA GLU A 7 -6.65 -2.48 17.09
C GLU A 7 -6.47 -2.56 15.57
N ALA A 8 -7.11 -3.55 14.93
CA ALA A 8 -7.15 -3.64 13.48
C ALA A 8 -7.88 -2.44 12.87
N LYS A 9 -9.02 -2.02 13.45
CA LYS A 9 -9.74 -0.81 13.00
C LYS A 9 -8.88 0.44 13.11
N LYS A 10 -8.17 0.63 14.24
CA LYS A 10 -7.25 1.75 14.44
C LYS A 10 -6.14 1.76 13.39
N TYR A 11 -5.54 0.60 13.12
CA TYR A 11 -4.50 0.45 12.10
C TYR A 11 -5.01 0.89 10.72
N TRP A 12 -6.12 0.31 10.25
CA TRP A 12 -6.66 0.60 8.91
C TRP A 12 -7.18 2.04 8.79
N THR A 13 -7.77 2.59 9.85
CA THR A 13 -8.20 4.00 9.88
C THR A 13 -6.99 4.93 9.73
N ARG A 14 -5.88 4.65 10.41
CA ARG A 14 -4.64 5.42 10.28
C ARG A 14 -4.09 5.38 8.85
N ILE A 15 -4.03 4.21 8.22
CA ILE A 15 -3.57 4.07 6.82
C ILE A 15 -4.49 4.83 5.86
N HIS A 16 -5.81 4.75 6.07
CA HIS A 16 -6.78 5.49 5.27
C HIS A 16 -6.53 7.00 5.35
N MET A 17 -6.43 7.54 6.57
CA MET A 17 -6.17 8.96 6.80
C MET A 17 -4.83 9.42 6.20
N TRP A 18 -3.80 8.59 6.23
CA TRP A 18 -2.53 8.91 5.59
C TRP A 18 -2.67 9.02 4.07
N LEU A 19 -3.34 8.05 3.45
CA LEU A 19 -3.56 8.06 2.01
C LEU A 19 -4.36 9.29 1.58
N GLU A 20 -5.47 9.58 2.24
CA GLU A 20 -6.30 10.76 1.94
C GLU A 20 -5.51 12.07 2.04
N LYS A 21 -4.66 12.20 3.08
CA LYS A 21 -3.78 13.36 3.25
C LYS A 21 -2.73 13.47 2.13
N MET A 22 -2.12 12.35 1.73
CA MET A 22 -1.12 12.32 0.67
C MET A 22 -1.71 12.68 -0.69
N ILE A 23 -2.92 12.17 -1.00
CA ILE A 23 -3.56 12.37 -2.30
C ILE A 23 -4.45 13.61 -2.36
N LYS A 24 -4.70 14.25 -1.20
CA LYS A 24 -5.56 15.43 -1.00
C LYS A 24 -6.99 15.24 -1.52
N LYS A 25 -7.51 14.01 -1.42
CA LYS A 25 -8.84 13.59 -1.91
C LYS A 25 -9.36 12.45 -1.04
N ASP A 26 -10.69 12.34 -0.97
CA ASP A 26 -11.35 11.21 -0.32
C ASP A 26 -11.07 9.92 -1.10
N LEU A 27 -10.71 8.87 -0.37
CA LEU A 27 -10.40 7.59 -0.96
C LEU A 27 -11.66 6.73 -1.00
N LYS A 28 -12.06 6.31 -2.21
CA LYS A 28 -13.20 5.40 -2.36
C LYS A 28 -12.94 4.07 -1.63
N PRO A 29 -13.95 3.48 -0.95
CA PRO A 29 -13.80 2.21 -0.25
C PRO A 29 -13.28 1.07 -1.15
N GLU A 30 -13.71 1.02 -2.41
CA GLU A 30 -13.27 0.02 -3.39
C GLU A 30 -11.78 0.16 -3.68
N THR A 31 -11.28 1.39 -3.76
CA THR A 31 -9.85 1.67 -3.94
C THR A 31 -9.06 1.24 -2.71
N PHE A 32 -9.52 1.59 -1.52
CA PHE A 32 -8.81 1.25 -0.29
C PHE A 32 -8.78 -0.26 -0.01
N LEU A 33 -9.96 -0.90 -0.05
CA LEU A 33 -10.12 -2.29 0.35
C LEU A 33 -9.61 -3.24 -0.73
N LEU A 34 -9.97 -3.00 -1.99
CA LEU A 34 -9.73 -3.93 -3.10
C LEU A 34 -8.53 -3.51 -3.97
N GLY A 35 -8.03 -2.27 -3.82
CA GLY A 35 -7.00 -1.75 -4.71
C GLY A 35 -7.52 -1.43 -6.11
N ILE A 36 -8.84 -1.35 -6.31
CA ILE A 36 -9.45 -1.00 -7.59
C ILE A 36 -9.37 0.51 -7.77
N LEU A 37 -8.48 0.94 -8.67
CA LEU A 37 -8.17 2.36 -8.87
C LEU A 37 -9.00 2.92 -10.02
N PRO A 38 -9.60 4.12 -9.87
CA PRO A 38 -10.26 4.81 -10.98
C PRO A 38 -9.30 5.02 -12.15
N GLU A 39 -9.80 4.90 -13.37
CA GLU A 39 -9.01 5.18 -14.58
C GLU A 39 -8.46 6.61 -14.58
N SER A 40 -9.23 7.55 -14.02
CA SER A 40 -8.89 8.97 -13.88
C SER A 40 -7.65 9.26 -13.03
N TYR A 41 -7.14 8.28 -12.27
CA TYR A 41 -5.91 8.46 -11.49
C TYR A 41 -4.69 8.35 -12.42
N ASN A 42 -3.77 9.30 -12.29
CA ASN A 42 -2.51 9.26 -13.03
C ASN A 42 -1.61 8.09 -12.53
N LYS A 43 -0.57 7.76 -13.32
CA LYS A 43 0.30 6.61 -13.04
C LYS A 43 1.01 6.72 -11.68
N GLU A 44 1.46 7.92 -11.31
CA GLU A 44 2.16 8.18 -10.05
C GLU A 44 1.24 7.97 -8.84
N LEU A 45 0.01 8.47 -8.92
CA LEU A 45 -1.00 8.31 -7.89
C LEU A 45 -1.39 6.84 -7.71
N LYS A 46 -1.60 6.12 -8.83
CA LYS A 46 -1.85 4.68 -8.82
C LYS A 46 -0.67 3.94 -8.15
N TYR A 47 0.56 4.29 -8.54
CA TYR A 47 1.78 3.70 -7.98
C TYR A 47 1.89 3.94 -6.47
N LEU A 48 1.66 5.18 -6.01
CA LEU A 48 1.70 5.53 -4.59
C LEU A 48 0.68 4.70 -3.80
N ILE A 49 -0.59 4.71 -4.22
CA ILE A 49 -1.67 4.01 -3.50
C ILE A 49 -1.38 2.50 -3.45
N ILE A 50 -0.96 1.89 -4.55
CA ILE A 50 -0.65 0.45 -4.60
C ILE A 50 0.49 0.11 -3.64
N ASN A 51 1.60 0.86 -3.66
CA ASN A 51 2.76 0.56 -2.82
C ASN A 51 2.45 0.75 -1.33
N VAL A 52 1.71 1.80 -0.97
CA VAL A 52 1.27 2.02 0.42
C VAL A 52 0.34 0.91 0.90
N LEU A 53 -0.70 0.57 0.12
CA LEU A 53 -1.62 -0.49 0.49
C LEU A 53 -0.94 -1.86 0.56
N ARG A 54 0.00 -2.14 -0.36
CA ARG A 54 0.80 -3.38 -0.34
C ARG A 54 1.63 -3.47 0.93
N ALA A 55 2.38 -2.41 1.26
CA ALA A 55 3.18 -2.37 2.48
C ALA A 55 2.31 -2.52 3.72
N ALA A 56 1.18 -1.81 3.81
CA ALA A 56 0.26 -1.91 4.94
C ALA A 56 -0.28 -3.33 5.11
N ARG A 57 -0.71 -3.99 4.03
CA ARG A 57 -1.17 -5.39 4.08
C ARG A 57 -0.07 -6.33 4.55
N ILE A 58 1.16 -6.17 4.07
CA ILE A 58 2.30 -7.00 4.49
C ILE A 58 2.59 -6.80 5.97
N VAL A 59 2.74 -5.55 6.44
CA VAL A 59 3.04 -5.26 7.85
C VAL A 59 1.94 -5.78 8.76
N PHE A 60 0.67 -5.59 8.39
CA PHE A 60 -0.45 -6.14 9.13
C PHE A 60 -0.42 -7.67 9.18
N ALA A 61 -0.20 -8.32 8.03
CA ALA A 61 -0.12 -9.78 7.95
C ALA A 61 1.10 -10.35 8.69
N GLN A 62 2.22 -9.63 8.78
CA GLN A 62 3.39 -10.06 9.56
C GLN A 62 3.14 -9.94 11.07
N ASN A 63 2.34 -8.96 11.49
CA ASN A 63 2.05 -8.67 12.89
C ASN A 63 0.70 -9.21 13.36
N TRP A 64 0.02 -10.05 12.57
CA TRP A 64 -1.35 -10.48 12.84
C TRP A 64 -1.55 -11.24 14.18
N LYS A 65 -0.47 -11.80 14.73
CA LYS A 65 -0.46 -12.48 16.05
C LYS A 65 -0.01 -11.58 17.20
N ASN A 66 0.53 -10.39 16.91
CA ASN A 66 0.99 -9.46 17.93
C ASN A 66 -0.20 -8.62 18.41
N GLU A 67 -0.29 -8.41 19.72
CA GLU A 67 -1.33 -7.55 20.31
C GLU A 67 -1.11 -6.06 20.00
N LYS A 68 0.12 -5.69 19.66
CA LYS A 68 0.51 -4.29 19.42
C LYS A 68 0.37 -3.92 17.94
N ILE A 69 -0.19 -2.74 17.73
CA ILE A 69 -0.21 -2.11 16.41
C ILE A 69 1.24 -1.77 15.99
N PRO A 70 1.66 -2.12 14.76
CA PRO A 70 2.96 -1.74 14.22
C PRO A 70 3.16 -0.22 14.27
N MET A 71 4.38 0.19 14.59
CA MET A 71 4.76 1.59 14.68
C MET A 71 4.85 2.22 13.29
N ASP A 72 4.59 3.52 13.22
CA ASP A 72 4.56 4.27 11.94
C ASP A 72 5.87 4.11 11.15
N VAL A 73 7.01 4.11 11.85
CA VAL A 73 8.34 3.92 11.26
C VAL A 73 8.49 2.58 10.55
N GLU A 74 7.88 1.51 11.08
CA GLU A 74 7.95 0.18 10.48
C GLU A 74 7.16 0.11 9.18
N ILE A 75 6.00 0.80 9.15
CA ILE A 75 5.15 0.89 7.96
C ILE A 75 5.86 1.72 6.89
N ILE A 76 6.42 2.88 7.26
CA ILE A 76 7.16 3.74 6.34
C ILE A 76 8.36 3.00 5.74
N LYS A 77 9.14 2.30 6.57
CA LYS A 77 10.25 1.46 6.10
C LYS A 77 9.75 0.43 5.09
N LYS A 78 8.61 -0.24 5.37
CA LYS A 78 8.04 -1.23 4.45
C LYS A 78 7.53 -0.62 3.15
N ILE A 79 7.03 0.61 3.18
CA ILE A 79 6.63 1.35 1.98
C ILE A 79 7.85 1.59 1.08
N MET A 80 8.96 2.04 1.66
CA MET A 80 10.22 2.26 0.92
C MET A 80 10.75 0.96 0.30
N GLU A 81 10.73 -0.14 1.06
CA GLU A 81 11.09 -1.47 0.54
C GLU A 81 10.19 -1.91 -0.63
N CYS A 82 8.87 -1.71 -0.52
CA CYS A 82 7.94 -2.06 -1.59
C CYS A 82 8.15 -1.22 -2.85
N ALA A 83 8.39 0.09 -2.68
CA ALA A 83 8.66 0.99 -3.79
C ALA A 83 9.94 0.61 -4.53
N GLU A 84 11.02 0.28 -3.81
CA GLU A 84 12.27 -0.15 -4.44
C GLU A 84 12.10 -1.48 -5.20
N MET A 85 11.43 -2.47 -4.58
CA MET A 85 11.13 -3.74 -5.25
C MET A 85 10.27 -3.54 -6.51
N SER A 86 9.30 -2.62 -6.47
CA SER A 86 8.47 -2.30 -7.63
C SER A 86 9.29 -1.64 -8.74
N ARG A 87 10.23 -0.75 -8.39
CA ARG A 87 11.15 -0.13 -9.34
C ARG A 87 12.03 -1.16 -10.04
N LEU A 88 12.62 -2.08 -9.27
CA LEU A 88 13.44 -3.17 -9.81
C LEU A 88 12.63 -4.10 -10.72
N THR A 89 11.40 -4.42 -10.35
CA THR A 89 10.50 -5.25 -11.17
C THR A 89 10.18 -4.59 -12.52
N MET A 90 9.98 -3.27 -12.54
CA MET A 90 9.78 -2.53 -13.80
C MET A 90 11.05 -2.57 -14.68
N ALA A 91 12.22 -2.35 -14.08
CA ALA A 91 13.49 -2.39 -14.81
C ALA A 91 13.77 -3.77 -15.45
N ILE A 92 13.48 -4.86 -14.73
CA ILE A 92 13.63 -6.22 -15.26
C ILE A 92 12.70 -6.44 -16.47
N ARG A 93 11.43 -6.02 -16.37
CA ARG A 93 10.47 -6.15 -17.48
C ARG A 93 10.89 -5.36 -18.72
N GLU A 94 11.36 -4.13 -18.53
CA GLU A 94 11.86 -3.29 -19.63
C GLU A 94 13.09 -3.90 -20.31
N GLN A 95 13.90 -4.65 -19.58
CA GLN A 95 15.04 -5.36 -20.14
C GLN A 95 14.61 -6.61 -20.91
N GLU A 96 13.71 -7.41 -20.36
CA GLU A 96 13.12 -8.56 -21.06
C GLU A 96 12.49 -8.11 -22.39
N GLU A 97 11.70 -7.04 -22.39
CA GLU A 97 11.10 -6.49 -23.62
C GLU A 97 12.15 -6.10 -24.66
N LYS A 98 13.29 -5.53 -24.25
CA LYS A 98 14.39 -5.20 -25.17
C LYS A 98 15.11 -6.43 -25.72
N ASP A 99 15.20 -7.51 -24.95
CA ASP A 99 15.89 -8.73 -25.38
C ASP A 99 15.03 -9.55 -26.38
N TYR A 100 13.72 -9.28 -26.48
CA TYR A 100 12.80 -9.91 -27.44
C TYR A 100 12.69 -9.18 -28.80
N TYR A 101 13.23 -7.96 -28.94
CA TYR A 101 13.19 -7.15 -30.17
C TYR A 101 14.59 -6.91 -30.73
#